data_AF-R5CRS2-F1
#
_entry.id   AF-R5CRS2-F1
#
_cell.length_a   1.000
_cell.length_b   1.000
_cell.length_c   1.000
_cell.angle_alpha   90.00
_cell.angle_beta   90.00
_cell.angle_gamma   90.00
#
_symmetry.space_group_name_H-M   'P 1'
#
loop_
_entity.id
_entity.type
_entity.pdbx_description
1 polymer ?
#
loop_
_entity_poly.entity_id
_entity_poly.type
_entity_poly.pdbx_seq_one_letter_code
_entity_poly.pdbx_strand_id
1 'polypeptide(L)'
;MRDSLIIVGFFVLGIVFGMNDILPDSLVGNSSVSFGALCALMFFVGVSVGSDSKIFASIRSVNPRLMLLPLMTIVGTLAGTAAASFLFPRHGFTDCLAVGSGFGYYSLSSIFITEYRGAELGTVALLANISRELIALLCAPLLVKFFGKLAPISAGGATTMDTTLPIILRYSGQQFVMLSVFHGFLVDFSVPFLVTFFCSI
;
A
#
# COMPACT_ATOMS: atom_id res chain seq x y z
N MET A 1 -2.65 -23.73 0.28
CA MET A 1 -3.47 -23.96 1.49
C MET A 1 -2.64 -24.37 2.72
N ARG A 2 -1.64 -25.25 2.57
CA ARG A 2 -0.74 -25.64 3.67
C ARG A 2 0.01 -24.45 4.28
N ASP A 3 0.53 -23.54 3.46
CA ASP A 3 1.27 -22.36 3.94
C ASP A 3 0.35 -21.36 4.67
N SER A 4 -0.87 -21.18 4.18
CA SER A 4 -1.89 -20.35 4.84
C SER A 4 -2.27 -20.89 6.23
N LEU A 5 -2.37 -22.22 6.37
CA LEU A 5 -2.65 -22.86 7.66
C LEU A 5 -1.50 -22.67 8.66
N ILE A 6 -0.25 -22.63 8.18
CA ILE A 6 0.92 -22.36 9.03
C ILE A 6 0.86 -20.94 9.58
N ILE A 7 0.56 -19.94 8.74
CA ILE A 7 0.41 -18.54 9.17
C ILE A 7 -0.71 -18.40 10.21
N VAL A 8 -1.88 -18.99 9.93
CA VAL A 8 -3.00 -18.99 10.89
C VAL A 8 -2.62 -19.71 12.19
N GLY A 9 -1.86 -20.80 12.12
CA GLY A 9 -1.35 -21.50 13.30
C GLY A 9 -0.45 -20.63 14.18
N PHE A 10 0.51 -19.92 13.58
CA PHE A 10 1.36 -18.96 14.32
C PHE A 10 0.55 -17.81 14.93
N PHE A 11 -0.46 -17.31 14.22
CA PHE A 11 -1.36 -16.27 14.73
C PHE A 11 -2.14 -16.76 15.97
N VAL A 12 -2.74 -17.95 15.90
CA VAL A 12 -3.46 -18.55 17.02
C VAL A 12 -2.53 -18.81 18.22
N LEU A 13 -1.31 -19.31 17.97
CA LEU A 13 -0.31 -19.49 19.04
C LEU A 13 0.08 -18.16 19.70
N GLY A 14 0.24 -17.10 18.90
CA GLY A 14 0.51 -15.75 19.41
C GLY A 14 -0.60 -15.25 20.35
N ILE A 15 -1.87 -15.45 19.97
CA ILE A 15 -3.02 -15.10 20.83
C ILE A 15 -2.99 -15.92 22.13
N VAL A 16 -2.79 -17.23 22.04
CA VAL A 16 -2.77 -18.11 23.22
C VAL A 16 -1.65 -17.73 24.18
N PHE A 17 -0.44 -17.45 23.68
CA PHE A 17 0.67 -17.03 24.53
C PHE A 17 0.49 -15.62 25.11
N GLY A 18 -0.14 -14.71 24.37
CA GLY A 18 -0.51 -13.39 24.88
C GLY A 18 -1.58 -13.44 25.98
N MET A 19 -2.56 -14.34 25.88
CA MET A 19 -3.63 -14.46 26.89
C MET A 19 -3.19 -15.13 28.19
N ASN A 20 -2.14 -15.95 28.17
CA ASN A 20 -1.65 -16.67 29.34
C ASN A 20 -0.52 -15.93 30.09
N ASP A 21 -0.22 -14.68 29.73
CA ASP A 21 0.89 -13.88 30.26
C ASP A 21 2.25 -14.63 30.24
N ILE A 22 2.40 -15.57 29.29
CA ILE A 22 3.64 -16.37 29.12
C ILE A 22 4.73 -15.49 28.50
N LEU A 23 4.33 -14.46 27.79
CA LEU A 23 5.23 -13.48 27.18
C LEU A 23 5.62 -12.43 28.22
N PRO A 24 6.91 -12.10 28.37
CA PRO A 24 7.36 -11.08 29.30
C PRO A 24 6.66 -9.74 29.07
N ASP A 25 6.28 -9.02 30.14
CA ASP A 25 5.64 -7.69 30.03
C ASP A 25 6.47 -6.69 29.19
N SER A 26 7.80 -6.84 29.21
CA SER A 26 8.74 -6.08 28.38
C SER A 26 8.57 -6.25 26.86
N LEU A 27 7.90 -7.32 26.42
CA LEU A 27 7.63 -7.66 25.03
C LEU A 27 6.20 -7.28 24.61
N VAL A 28 5.21 -7.44 25.49
CA VAL A 28 3.78 -7.27 25.18
C VAL A 28 3.37 -5.79 25.08
N GLY A 29 4.12 -4.88 25.69
CA GLY A 29 3.84 -3.42 25.66
C GLY A 29 4.87 -2.56 24.93
N ASN A 30 5.93 -3.14 24.35
CA ASN A 30 7.04 -2.36 23.78
C ASN A 30 6.89 -2.20 22.27
N SER A 31 6.43 -1.02 21.84
CA SER A 31 6.29 -0.63 20.44
C SER A 31 7.58 -0.81 19.62
N SER A 32 8.74 -0.74 20.26
CA SER A 32 10.05 -0.93 19.62
C SER A 32 10.25 -2.35 19.08
N VAL A 33 9.73 -3.37 19.78
CA VAL A 33 9.88 -4.76 19.34
C VAL A 33 8.97 -5.05 18.15
N SER A 34 7.73 -4.59 18.20
CA SER A 34 6.80 -4.66 17.06
C SER A 34 7.37 -3.95 15.84
N PHE A 35 7.92 -2.75 16.02
CA PHE A 35 8.58 -2.01 14.95
C PHE A 35 9.80 -2.75 14.39
N GLY A 36 10.65 -3.34 15.25
CA GLY A 36 11.79 -4.16 14.83
C GLY A 36 11.37 -5.41 14.05
N ALA A 37 10.31 -6.10 14.48
CA ALA A 37 9.75 -7.25 13.78
C ALA A 37 9.19 -6.85 12.40
N LEU A 38 8.53 -5.70 12.32
CA LEU A 38 8.01 -5.15 11.07
C LEU A 38 9.15 -4.80 10.10
N CYS A 39 10.23 -4.18 10.60
CA CYS A 39 11.44 -3.94 9.81
C CYS A 39 12.08 -5.23 9.30
N ALA A 40 12.19 -6.27 10.14
CA ALA A 40 12.73 -7.56 9.76
C ALA A 40 11.85 -8.26 8.70
N LEU A 41 10.52 -8.19 8.84
CA LEU A 41 9.58 -8.74 7.87
C LEU A 41 9.73 -8.04 6.52
N MET A 42 9.79 -6.70 6.50
CA MET A 42 10.04 -5.91 5.28
C MET A 42 11.37 -6.28 4.63
N PHE A 43 12.42 -6.51 5.43
CA PHE A 43 13.71 -6.97 4.92
C PHE A 43 13.62 -8.36 4.27
N PHE A 44 13.00 -9.33 4.93
CA PHE A 44 12.86 -10.69 4.39
C PHE A 44 11.97 -10.74 3.15
N VAL A 45 10.92 -9.93 3.08
CA VAL A 45 10.12 -9.74 1.86
C VAL A 45 11.01 -9.20 0.75
N GLY A 46 11.82 -8.17 1.04
CA GLY A 46 12.80 -7.63 0.09
C GLY A 46 13.78 -8.69 -0.44
N VAL A 47 14.32 -9.53 0.44
CA VAL A 47 15.22 -10.65 0.06
C VAL A 47 14.49 -11.68 -0.80
N SER A 48 13.27 -12.07 -0.42
CA SER A 48 12.47 -13.05 -1.15
C SER A 48 12.18 -12.57 -2.58
N VAL A 49 11.73 -11.32 -2.74
CA VAL A 49 11.50 -10.70 -4.04
C VAL A 49 12.82 -10.55 -4.81
N GLY A 50 13.89 -10.13 -4.13
CA GLY A 50 15.24 -10.00 -4.66
C GLY A 50 15.82 -11.31 -5.24
N SER A 51 15.44 -12.44 -4.64
CA SER A 51 15.92 -13.77 -5.01
C SER A 51 15.16 -14.42 -6.18
N ASP A 52 13.97 -13.91 -6.53
CA ASP A 52 13.18 -14.44 -7.65
C ASP A 52 13.63 -13.85 -8.99
N SER A 53 14.52 -14.58 -9.66
CA SER A 53 15.03 -14.21 -10.99
C SER A 53 13.94 -14.06 -12.07
N LYS A 54 12.75 -14.68 -11.89
CA LYS A 54 11.62 -14.54 -12.84
C LYS A 54 10.95 -13.16 -12.72
N ILE A 55 10.96 -12.57 -11.53
CA ILE A 55 10.50 -11.20 -11.31
C ILE A 55 11.45 -10.23 -12.02
N PHE A 56 12.76 -10.39 -11.85
CA PHE A 56 13.75 -9.54 -12.55
C PHE A 56 13.74 -9.70 -14.07
N ALA A 57 13.62 -10.93 -14.58
CA ALA A 57 13.50 -11.18 -16.01
C ALA A 57 12.23 -10.54 -16.60
N SER A 58 11.12 -10.57 -15.85
CA SER A 58 9.87 -9.89 -16.25
C SER A 58 10.00 -8.37 -16.21
N ILE A 59 10.62 -7.79 -15.19
CA ILE A 59 10.90 -6.35 -15.11
C ILE A 59 11.74 -5.90 -16.30
N ARG A 60 12.74 -6.70 -16.70
CA ARG A 60 13.60 -6.39 -17.86
C ARG A 60 12.86 -6.38 -19.20
N SER A 61 11.70 -7.03 -19.28
CA SER A 61 10.82 -7.00 -20.45
C SER A 61 9.83 -5.83 -20.44
N VAL A 62 9.68 -5.14 -19.31
CA VAL A 62 8.87 -3.92 -19.20
C VAL A 62 9.62 -2.77 -19.87
N ASN A 63 8.94 -2.04 -20.74
CA ASN A 63 9.52 -0.87 -21.39
C ASN A 63 10.00 0.14 -20.32
N PRO A 64 11.27 0.59 -20.35
CA PRO A 64 11.82 1.47 -19.31
C PRO A 64 11.04 2.78 -19.13
N ARG A 65 10.32 3.24 -20.16
CA ARG A 65 9.42 4.40 -20.02
C ARG A 65 8.24 4.14 -19.10
N LEU A 66 7.75 2.90 -19.04
CA LEU A 66 6.63 2.49 -18.20
C LEU A 66 7.07 2.29 -16.73
N MET A 67 8.37 2.11 -16.48
CA MET A 67 8.90 2.06 -15.12
C MET A 67 8.80 3.40 -14.37
N LEU A 68 8.55 4.51 -15.07
CA LEU A 68 8.27 5.82 -14.46
C LEU A 68 6.84 5.93 -13.90
N LEU A 69 5.93 5.04 -14.30
CA LEU A 69 4.52 5.12 -13.90
C LEU A 69 4.32 5.13 -12.38
N PRO A 70 4.98 4.29 -11.57
CA PRO A 70 4.82 4.29 -10.11
C PRO A 70 5.25 5.62 -9.49
N LEU A 71 6.37 6.19 -9.98
CA LEU A 71 6.85 7.50 -9.55
C LEU A 71 5.85 8.61 -9.87
N MET A 72 5.30 8.60 -11.09
CA MET A 72 4.27 9.56 -11.51
C MET A 72 2.98 9.40 -10.68
N THR A 73 2.58 8.17 -10.35
CA THR A 73 1.44 7.90 -9.46
C THR A 73 1.67 8.47 -8.07
N ILE A 74 2.86 8.27 -7.50
CA ILE A 74 3.23 8.79 -6.17
C ILE A 74 3.19 10.32 -6.20
N VAL A 75 3.97 10.95 -7.09
CA VAL A 75 4.05 12.41 -7.20
C VAL A 75 2.68 13.02 -7.51
N GLY A 76 1.92 12.42 -8.43
CA GLY A 76 0.58 12.90 -8.80
C GLY A 76 -0.42 12.79 -7.66
N THR A 77 -0.40 11.69 -6.89
CA THR A 77 -1.27 11.53 -5.72
C THR A 77 -0.90 12.56 -4.65
N LEU A 78 0.39 12.72 -4.32
CA LEU A 78 0.85 13.68 -3.32
C LEU A 78 0.55 15.13 -3.72
N ALA A 79 0.73 15.47 -5.00
CA ALA A 79 0.34 16.78 -5.52
C ALA A 79 -1.19 16.97 -5.42
N GLY A 80 -1.97 15.94 -5.73
CA GLY A 80 -3.43 15.96 -5.60
C GLY A 80 -3.89 16.14 -4.15
N THR A 81 -3.29 15.45 -3.19
CA THR A 81 -3.64 15.59 -1.78
C THR A 81 -3.11 16.89 -1.16
N ALA A 82 -1.95 17.37 -1.60
CA ALA A 82 -1.46 18.72 -1.30
C ALA A 82 -2.46 19.78 -1.77
N ALA A 83 -2.97 19.67 -3.00
CA ALA A 83 -4.00 20.58 -3.50
C ALA A 83 -5.34 20.43 -2.73
N ALA A 84 -5.72 19.19 -2.39
CA ALA A 84 -6.93 18.95 -1.60
C ALA A 84 -6.84 19.52 -0.18
N SER A 85 -5.64 19.65 0.40
CA SER A 85 -5.47 20.21 1.75
C SER A 85 -6.04 21.63 1.89
N PHE A 86 -6.03 22.43 0.82
CA PHE A 86 -6.64 23.76 0.81
C PHE A 86 -8.16 23.73 0.99
N LEU A 87 -8.81 22.62 0.67
CA LEU A 87 -10.25 22.40 0.85
C LEU A 87 -10.59 21.89 2.25
N PHE A 88 -9.61 21.38 3.00
CA PHE A 88 -9.78 20.81 4.34
C PHE A 88 -8.96 21.57 5.39
N PRO A 89 -9.31 22.84 5.70
CA PRO A 89 -8.53 23.69 6.61
C PRO A 89 -8.46 23.17 8.06
N ARG A 90 -9.25 22.15 8.39
CA ARG A 90 -9.32 21.53 9.72
C ARG A 90 -8.22 20.49 9.95
N HIS A 91 -7.61 19.97 8.89
CA HIS A 91 -6.49 19.02 8.97
C HIS A 91 -5.21 19.68 8.47
N GLY A 92 -4.07 19.29 9.05
CA GLY A 92 -2.78 19.84 8.64
C GLY A 92 -2.42 19.43 7.21
N PHE A 93 -1.57 20.23 6.56
CA PHE A 93 -1.02 19.90 5.23
C PHE A 93 -0.35 18.51 5.23
N THR A 94 0.40 18.20 6.29
CA THR A 94 1.10 16.92 6.49
C THR A 94 0.13 15.77 6.72
N ASP A 95 -1.01 16.00 7.38
CA ASP A 95 -2.08 15.01 7.57
C ASP A 95 -2.68 14.58 6.23
N CYS A 96 -2.98 15.53 5.34
CA CYS A 96 -3.50 15.23 4.00
C CYS A 96 -2.49 14.44 3.15
N LEU A 97 -1.20 14.76 3.26
CA LEU A 97 -0.13 14.03 2.58
C LEU A 97 0.05 12.61 3.16
N ALA A 98 -0.05 12.45 4.47
CA ALA A 98 -0.02 11.14 5.11
C ALA A 98 -1.17 10.25 4.62
N VAL A 99 -2.39 10.78 4.58
CA VAL A 99 -3.58 10.07 4.04
C VAL A 99 -3.36 9.66 2.57
N GLY A 100 -2.86 10.58 1.74
CA GLY A 100 -2.57 10.32 0.33
C GLY A 100 -1.48 9.28 0.10
N SER A 101 -0.51 9.21 1.02
CA SER A 101 0.60 8.25 0.99
C SER A 101 0.18 6.81 1.27
N GLY A 102 -1.09 6.57 1.60
CA GLY A 102 -1.63 5.21 1.68
C GLY A 102 -1.72 4.53 0.32
N PHE A 103 -1.86 5.28 -0.77
CA PHE A 103 -1.97 4.79 -2.16
C PHE A 103 -2.87 3.54 -2.40
N GLY A 104 -3.93 3.36 -1.61
CA GLY A 104 -4.79 2.18 -1.67
C GLY A 104 -4.44 1.07 -0.67
N TYR A 105 -3.28 1.09 -0.01
CA TYR A 105 -2.93 0.16 1.07
C TYR A 105 -3.59 0.57 2.39
N TYR A 106 -4.93 0.53 2.40
CA TYR A 106 -5.75 1.07 3.48
C TYR A 106 -5.59 0.32 4.81
N SER A 107 -5.24 -0.97 4.79
CA SER A 107 -5.09 -1.78 6.01
C SER A 107 -3.83 -1.43 6.81
N LEU A 108 -2.70 -1.14 6.15
CA LEU A 108 -1.47 -0.73 6.84
C LEU A 108 -1.45 0.78 7.13
N SER A 109 -1.77 1.60 6.12
CA SER A 109 -1.67 3.06 6.24
C SER A 109 -2.59 3.63 7.31
N SER A 110 -3.82 3.11 7.45
CA SER A 110 -4.76 3.58 8.48
C SER A 110 -4.30 3.26 9.90
N ILE A 111 -3.63 2.11 10.11
CA ILE A 111 -3.08 1.73 11.42
C ILE A 111 -1.95 2.70 11.80
N PHE A 112 -0.99 2.92 10.91
CA PHE A 112 0.09 3.88 11.16
C PHE A 112 -0.44 5.29 11.42
N ILE A 113 -1.40 5.77 10.63
CA ILE A 113 -1.96 7.11 10.83
C ILE A 113 -2.73 7.18 12.16
N THR A 114 -3.43 6.11 12.55
CA THR A 114 -4.10 6.02 13.85
C THR A 114 -3.11 6.13 15.00
N GLU A 115 -2.00 5.41 14.93
CA GLU A 115 -0.98 5.41 15.98
C GLU A 115 -0.29 6.77 16.12
N TYR A 116 -0.01 7.46 15.02
CA TYR A 116 0.74 8.72 15.03
C TYR A 116 -0.14 9.97 15.21
N ARG A 117 -1.35 9.98 14.65
CA ARG A 117 -2.22 11.17 14.55
C ARG A 117 -3.63 10.96 15.11
N GLY A 118 -3.93 9.77 15.62
CA GLY A 118 -5.20 9.44 16.28
C GLY A 118 -6.26 8.83 15.36
N ALA A 119 -7.28 8.26 15.99
CA ALA A 119 -8.31 7.44 15.33
C ALA A 119 -9.18 8.19 14.31
N GLU A 120 -9.40 9.50 14.49
CA GLU A 120 -10.14 10.32 13.52
C GLU A 120 -9.45 10.32 12.16
N LEU A 121 -8.16 10.68 12.13
CA LEU A 121 -7.39 10.74 10.89
C LEU A 121 -7.14 9.35 10.30
N GLY A 122 -6.94 8.34 11.16
CA GLY A 122 -6.84 6.94 10.73
C GLY A 122 -8.10 6.45 10.01
N THR A 123 -9.29 6.85 10.49
CA THR A 123 -10.56 6.52 9.83
C THR A 123 -10.69 7.23 8.48
N VAL A 124 -10.29 8.50 8.40
CA VAL A 124 -10.23 9.24 7.13
C VAL A 124 -9.30 8.54 6.14
N ALA A 125 -8.13 8.10 6.59
CA ALA A 125 -7.17 7.38 5.76
C ALA A 125 -7.74 6.06 5.21
N LEU A 126 -8.42 5.28 6.08
CA LEU A 126 -9.09 4.05 5.68
C LEU A 126 -10.13 4.32 4.59
N LEU A 127 -11.04 5.26 4.83
CA LEU A 127 -12.13 5.58 3.90
C LEU A 127 -11.61 6.15 2.58
N ALA A 128 -10.61 7.04 2.62
CA ALA A 128 -10.03 7.64 1.42
C ALA A 128 -9.38 6.58 0.53
N ASN A 129 -8.59 5.66 1.11
CA ASN A 129 -7.87 4.65 0.36
C ASN A 129 -8.79 3.51 -0.13
N ILE A 130 -9.82 3.12 0.64
CA ILE A 130 -10.89 2.24 0.16
C ILE A 130 -11.65 2.91 -1.00
N SER A 131 -12.01 4.18 -0.86
CA SER A 131 -12.71 4.92 -1.92
C SER A 131 -11.89 4.98 -3.21
N ARG A 132 -10.57 5.19 -3.09
CA ARG A 132 -9.65 5.12 -4.24
C ARG A 132 -9.71 3.77 -4.95
N GLU A 133 -9.64 2.67 -4.19
CA GLU A 133 -9.75 1.31 -4.77
C GLU A 133 -11.09 1.11 -5.47
N LEU A 134 -12.20 1.48 -4.82
CA LEU A 134 -13.55 1.36 -5.39
C LEU A 134 -13.71 2.19 -6.67
N ILE A 135 -13.16 3.39 -6.72
CA ILE A 135 -13.14 4.21 -7.93
C ILE A 135 -12.34 3.51 -9.03
N ALA A 136 -11.17 2.94 -8.73
CA ALA A 136 -10.40 2.18 -9.72
C ALA A 136 -11.17 0.97 -10.26
N LEU A 137 -11.86 0.22 -9.40
CA LEU A 137 -12.68 -0.94 -9.77
C LEU A 137 -13.91 -0.57 -10.60
N LEU A 138 -14.68 0.40 -10.16
CA LEU A 138 -15.97 0.74 -10.77
C LEU A 138 -15.80 1.64 -12.00
N CYS A 139 -14.83 2.55 -11.96
CA CYS A 139 -14.63 3.54 -13.02
C CYS A 139 -13.53 3.14 -14.01
N ALA A 140 -12.92 1.95 -13.92
CA ALA A 140 -11.95 1.44 -14.90
C ALA A 140 -12.31 1.71 -16.38
N PRO A 141 -13.53 1.41 -16.89
CA PRO A 141 -13.86 1.69 -18.29
C PRO A 141 -13.86 3.20 -18.61
N LEU A 142 -14.31 4.04 -17.68
CA LEU A 142 -14.30 5.49 -17.84
C LEU A 142 -12.87 6.04 -17.80
N LEU A 143 -12.05 5.54 -16.87
CA LEU A 143 -10.64 5.91 -16.76
C LEU A 143 -9.89 5.60 -18.06
N VAL A 144 -10.09 4.42 -18.65
CA VAL A 144 -9.49 4.07 -19.94
C VAL A 144 -9.98 4.99 -21.06
N LYS A 145 -11.28 5.30 -21.09
CA LYS A 145 -11.86 6.16 -22.13
C LYS A 145 -11.33 7.59 -22.11
N PHE A 146 -11.18 8.19 -20.92
CA PHE A 146 -10.80 9.60 -20.78
C PHE A 146 -9.30 9.83 -20.62
N PHE A 147 -8.59 8.92 -19.97
CA PHE A 147 -7.19 9.11 -19.57
C PHE A 147 -6.25 8.03 -20.13
N GLY A 148 -6.78 7.05 -20.87
CA GLY A 148 -6.01 6.00 -21.52
C GLY A 148 -5.74 4.78 -20.65
N LYS A 149 -5.07 3.78 -21.24
CA LYS A 149 -4.91 2.43 -20.66
C LYS A 149 -4.04 2.35 -19.41
N LEU A 150 -3.23 3.37 -19.13
CA LEU A 150 -2.40 3.42 -17.91
C LEU A 150 -3.15 3.99 -16.71
N ALA A 151 -4.26 4.71 -16.94
CA ALA A 151 -4.97 5.41 -15.89
C ALA A 151 -5.56 4.49 -14.80
N PRO A 152 -6.17 3.33 -15.12
CA PRO A 152 -6.62 2.40 -14.08
C PRO A 152 -5.48 1.88 -13.20
N ILE A 153 -4.26 1.75 -13.75
CA ILE A 153 -3.08 1.33 -12.99
C ILE A 153 -2.71 2.43 -11.98
N SER A 154 -2.57 3.68 -12.44
CA SER A 154 -2.28 4.79 -11.51
C SER A 154 -3.40 5.00 -10.47
N ALA A 155 -4.67 4.85 -10.87
CA ALA A 155 -5.80 4.96 -9.95
C ALA A 155 -5.78 3.87 -8.87
N GLY A 156 -5.47 2.61 -9.23
CA GLY A 156 -5.38 1.48 -8.29
C GLY A 156 -4.26 1.63 -7.25
N GLY A 157 -3.15 2.29 -7.59
CA GLY A 157 -2.06 2.49 -6.62
C GLY A 157 -1.36 1.18 -6.23
N ALA A 158 -1.28 0.88 -4.94
CA ALA A 158 -0.68 -0.35 -4.42
C ALA A 158 -1.45 -1.60 -4.88
N THR A 159 -2.76 -1.48 -5.06
CA THR A 159 -3.66 -2.63 -5.27
C THR A 159 -3.67 -3.14 -6.72
N THR A 160 -2.81 -2.59 -7.58
CA THR A 160 -2.69 -2.99 -8.98
C THR A 160 -2.04 -4.35 -9.17
N MET A 161 -1.37 -4.87 -8.14
CA MET A 161 -0.80 -6.21 -8.15
C MET A 161 -1.80 -7.30 -7.74
N ASP A 162 -2.93 -6.94 -7.09
CA ASP A 162 -3.88 -7.88 -6.51
C ASP A 162 -5.35 -7.55 -6.83
N THR A 163 -6.04 -6.74 -6.03
CA THR A 163 -7.51 -6.58 -6.07
C THR A 163 -7.98 -5.90 -7.35
N THR A 164 -7.21 -4.92 -7.86
CA THR A 164 -7.55 -4.20 -9.08
C THR A 164 -6.93 -4.82 -10.33
N LEU A 165 -6.05 -5.83 -10.19
CA LEU A 165 -5.41 -6.48 -11.33
C LEU A 165 -6.45 -7.05 -12.34
N PRO A 166 -7.48 -7.82 -11.95
CA PRO A 166 -8.43 -8.40 -12.90
C PRO A 166 -9.17 -7.33 -13.72
N ILE A 167 -9.54 -6.20 -13.11
CA ILE A 167 -10.25 -5.13 -13.81
C ILE A 167 -9.33 -4.39 -14.78
N ILE A 168 -8.07 -4.19 -14.39
CA ILE A 168 -7.05 -3.59 -15.25
C ILE A 168 -6.83 -4.46 -16.48
N LEU A 169 -6.71 -5.79 -16.31
CA LEU A 169 -6.50 -6.70 -17.45
C LEU A 169 -7.70 -6.72 -18.39
N ARG A 170 -8.92 -6.60 -17.85
CA ARG A 170 -10.15 -6.56 -18.64
C ARG A 170 -10.26 -5.32 -19.52
N TYR A 171 -9.89 -4.14 -19.02
CA TYR A 171 -10.10 -2.87 -19.76
C TYR A 171 -8.83 -2.27 -20.37
N SER A 172 -7.68 -2.49 -19.76
CA SER A 172 -6.38 -1.99 -20.25
C SER A 172 -5.70 -3.00 -21.16
N GLY A 173 -5.86 -4.30 -20.87
CA GLY A 173 -5.36 -5.41 -21.69
C GLY A 173 -4.33 -6.29 -20.97
N GLN A 174 -4.19 -7.53 -21.45
CA GLN A 174 -3.31 -8.55 -20.86
C GLN A 174 -1.83 -8.19 -20.91
N GLN A 175 -1.41 -7.32 -21.84
CA GLN A 175 -0.01 -6.86 -21.88
C GLN A 175 0.42 -6.05 -20.65
N PHE A 176 -0.53 -5.60 -19.81
CA PHE A 176 -0.24 -4.77 -18.64
C PHE A 176 -0.10 -5.55 -17.33
N VAL A 177 -0.16 -6.89 -17.32
CA VAL A 177 0.02 -7.71 -16.11
C VAL A 177 1.32 -7.33 -15.39
N MET A 178 2.45 -7.45 -16.08
CA MET A 178 3.77 -7.24 -15.47
C MET A 178 3.96 -5.80 -15.01
N LEU A 179 3.46 -4.83 -15.77
CA LEU A 179 3.49 -3.42 -15.36
C LEU A 179 2.67 -3.18 -14.10
N SER A 180 1.48 -3.78 -13.99
CA SER A 180 0.57 -3.58 -12.85
C SER A 180 1.12 -4.22 -11.58
N VAL A 181 1.75 -5.39 -11.69
CA VAL A 181 2.45 -6.05 -10.58
C VAL A 181 3.65 -5.21 -10.12
N PHE A 182 4.50 -4.79 -11.05
CA PHE A 182 5.65 -3.93 -10.75
C PHE A 182 5.24 -2.59 -10.12
N HIS A 183 4.18 -1.98 -10.65
CA HIS A 183 3.63 -0.74 -10.12
C HIS A 183 3.10 -0.92 -8.71
N GLY A 184 2.26 -1.94 -8.50
CA GLY A 184 1.66 -2.22 -7.20
C GLY A 184 2.74 -2.43 -6.16
N PHE A 185 3.73 -3.26 -6.46
CA PHE A 185 4.87 -3.53 -5.57
C PHE A 185 5.66 -2.26 -5.19
N LEU A 186 6.03 -1.41 -6.16
CA LEU A 186 6.80 -0.21 -5.85
C LEU A 186 6.01 0.83 -5.07
N VAL A 187 4.73 1.01 -5.40
CA VAL A 187 3.85 1.93 -4.68
C VAL A 187 3.61 1.40 -3.27
N ASP A 188 3.31 0.11 -3.12
CA ASP A 188 3.14 -0.59 -1.85
C ASP A 188 4.37 -0.44 -0.95
N PHE A 189 5.55 -0.75 -1.48
CA PHE A 189 6.82 -0.58 -0.77
C PHE A 189 7.05 0.86 -0.29
N SER A 190 6.54 1.87 -1.00
CA SER A 190 6.69 3.27 -0.60
C SER A 190 5.78 3.71 0.55
N VAL A 191 4.65 3.00 0.78
CA VAL A 191 3.62 3.39 1.76
C VAL A 191 4.20 3.53 3.17
N PRO A 192 4.93 2.54 3.75
CA PRO A 192 5.41 2.64 5.12
C PRO A 192 6.32 3.85 5.32
N PHE A 193 7.20 4.15 4.36
CA PHE A 193 8.15 5.24 4.46
C PHE A 193 7.48 6.60 4.32
N LEU A 194 6.60 6.77 3.33
CA LEU A 194 5.95 8.05 3.08
C LEU A 194 4.92 8.38 4.16
N VAL A 195 4.10 7.41 4.57
CA VAL A 195 3.12 7.60 5.65
C VAL A 195 3.82 7.99 6.95
N THR A 196 4.84 7.22 7.38
CA THR A 196 5.56 7.53 8.62
C THR A 196 6.29 8.87 8.54
N PHE A 197 6.92 9.18 7.40
CA PHE A 197 7.57 10.47 7.18
C PHE A 197 6.60 11.64 7.38
N PHE A 198 5.45 11.66 6.70
CA PHE A 198 4.47 12.74 6.84
C PHE A 198 3.77 12.77 8.20
N CYS A 199 3.63 11.61 8.85
CA CYS A 199 3.14 11.53 10.22
C CYS A 199 4.15 12.07 11.25
N SER A 200 5.45 12.04 10.95
CA SER A 200 6.51 12.45 11.89
C SER A 200 6.83 13.95 11.87
N ILE A 201 6.49 14.67 10.79
CA ILE A 201 6.75 16.10 10.60
C ILE A 201 5.55 16.98 10.95
#